data_AF-A0A2H1VZU8-F1
#
_entry.id   AF-A0A2H1VZU8-F1
#
_cell.length_a   1.000
_cell.length_b   1.000
_cell.length_c   1.000
_cell.angle_alpha   90.00
_cell.angle_beta   90.00
_cell.angle_gamma   90.00
#
_symmetry.space_group_name_H-M   'P 1'
#
loop_
_entity.id
_entity.type
_entity.pdbx_description
1 polymer ?
#
loop_
_entity_poly.entity_id
_entity_poly.type
_entity_poly.pdbx_seq_one_letter_code
_entity_poly.pdbx_strand_id
1 'polypeptide(L)'
;HHVLHHQKVDKATYCSLCHLYPDQAPYTVCNSSLSEYAVLGFEVGYSMTNPNALVLWEAQFGDFNNCAQCIIDQFICSGQAKWVRQSGIVLLLPHGMEGMGPEHSSARPERFLQMCADDPDYMPPESPDYEVRQLHDCNWIVANCSTPASYFHILRRQIALPFRKPLILMTPKSLLRHPEAKSSFDEMKDGSSFRRVIPDEGVASQDPKSVRKLSFCTGRVYYDLLKHRREKGLEKDIAIVRVEQISPFPYDLIKAEIEKYPNANIVWSQEEHKNSGYWGYVEPRFRTLLQNQKTVRVKPQSGNWFTQLFGREEKPVSGDADPVPRTISDCEVDFFYCSYNGRATAAAPATGSKAAHNKELRNLLEEFCVL
;
A
#
# COMPACT_ATOMS: atom_id res chain seq x y z
N HIS A 1 -13.12 19.53 12.98
CA HIS A 1 -13.84 20.82 13.11
C HIS A 1 -12.83 21.97 13.14
N HIS A 2 -12.29 22.37 11.99
CA HIS A 2 -11.24 23.40 11.92
C HIS A 2 -11.78 24.83 12.18
N VAL A 3 -13.06 25.06 11.86
CA VAL A 3 -13.78 26.31 12.11
C VAL A 3 -14.94 26.03 13.05
N LEU A 4 -15.02 26.79 14.15
CA LEU A 4 -16.14 26.78 15.09
C LEU A 4 -17.09 27.92 14.74
N HIS A 5 -18.39 27.64 14.67
CA HIS A 5 -19.42 28.63 14.36
C HIS A 5 -20.17 29.03 15.62
N HIS A 6 -20.25 30.33 15.89
CA HIS A 6 -20.93 30.84 17.07
C HIS A 6 -22.44 30.62 16.96
N GLN A 7 -23.05 29.99 17.97
CA GLN A 7 -24.45 29.55 17.90
C GLN A 7 -25.47 30.69 18.01
N LYS A 8 -25.06 31.86 18.52
CA LYS A 8 -25.98 33.00 18.76
C LYS A 8 -25.66 34.25 17.92
N VAL A 9 -24.55 34.25 17.18
CA VAL A 9 -24.07 35.42 16.44
C VAL A 9 -23.79 34.96 15.04
N ASP A 10 -24.58 35.45 14.08
CA ASP A 10 -24.48 35.05 12.69
C ASP A 10 -23.08 35.38 12.13
N LYS A 11 -22.55 34.49 11.28
CA LYS A 11 -21.23 34.57 10.63
C LYS A 11 -20.01 34.70 11.54
N ALA A 12 -20.17 34.72 12.86
CA ALA A 12 -19.05 34.72 13.79
C ALA A 12 -18.40 33.33 13.83
N THR A 13 -17.10 33.29 13.51
CA THR A 13 -16.32 32.06 13.45
C THR A 13 -15.05 32.16 14.27
N TYR A 14 -14.54 31.01 14.72
CA TYR A 14 -13.26 30.90 15.41
C TYR A 14 -12.47 29.74 14.82
N CYS A 15 -11.21 29.98 14.43
CA CYS A 15 -10.31 28.95 13.92
C CYS A 15 -9.19 28.72 14.93
N SER A 16 -9.32 27.67 15.76
CA SER A 16 -8.37 27.40 16.85
C SER A 16 -6.93 27.22 16.37
N LEU A 17 -6.73 26.70 15.16
CA LEU A 17 -5.41 26.50 14.56
C LEU A 17 -4.71 27.82 14.21
N CYS A 18 -5.41 28.96 14.19
CA CYS A 18 -4.81 30.29 14.01
C CYS A 18 -4.32 30.94 15.33
N HIS A 19 -4.53 30.29 16.48
CA HIS A 19 -4.33 30.88 17.81
C HIS A 19 -3.61 29.95 18.80
N LEU A 20 -2.67 29.14 18.31
CA LEU A 20 -1.88 28.21 19.11
C LEU A 20 -0.71 28.89 19.83
N TYR A 21 0.03 29.78 19.16
CA TYR A 21 1.19 30.50 19.72
C TYR A 21 1.48 31.79 18.93
N PRO A 22 2.13 32.82 19.53
CA PRO A 22 2.27 34.15 18.91
C PRO A 22 3.02 34.19 17.57
N ASP A 23 4.01 33.33 17.38
CA ASP A 23 4.91 33.25 16.22
C ASP A 23 4.58 32.08 15.27
N GLN A 24 3.34 31.60 15.30
CA GLN A 24 2.91 30.47 14.47
C GLN A 24 2.91 30.75 12.97
N ALA A 25 3.12 29.68 12.21
CA ALA A 25 2.90 29.71 10.77
C ALA A 25 1.44 30.07 10.45
N PRO A 26 1.18 30.82 9.36
CA PRO A 26 -0.17 31.07 8.89
C PRO A 26 -0.92 29.76 8.62
N TYR A 27 -2.15 29.71 9.08
CA TYR A 27 -3.07 28.60 8.80
C TYR A 27 -4.29 29.16 8.07
N THR A 28 -4.76 28.45 7.05
CA THR A 28 -5.96 28.82 6.30
C THR A 28 -6.74 27.56 5.95
N VAL A 29 -8.06 27.65 6.10
CA VAL A 29 -9.01 26.62 5.66
C VAL A 29 -10.07 27.30 4.81
N CYS A 30 -10.22 26.81 3.59
CA CYS A 30 -11.12 27.39 2.59
C CYS A 30 -12.21 26.39 2.27
N ASN A 31 -13.47 26.75 2.56
CA ASN A 31 -14.61 26.06 1.97
C ASN A 31 -14.70 26.53 0.51
N SER A 32 -14.26 25.67 -0.41
CA SER A 32 -14.25 25.99 -1.83
C SER A 32 -15.66 26.08 -2.42
N SER A 33 -15.78 26.71 -3.59
CA SER A 33 -16.94 26.51 -4.46
C SER A 33 -17.02 25.05 -4.90
N LEU A 34 -18.20 24.61 -5.35
CA LEU A 34 -18.42 23.27 -5.91
C LEU A 34 -17.78 23.13 -7.31
N SER A 35 -16.45 23.10 -7.36
CA SER A 35 -15.65 22.97 -8.58
C SER A 35 -14.33 22.27 -8.28
N GLU A 36 -14.12 21.09 -8.83
CA GLU A 36 -12.88 20.35 -8.62
C GLU A 36 -11.77 20.85 -9.55
N TYR A 37 -12.09 21.04 -10.84
CA TYR A 37 -11.10 21.40 -11.87
C TYR A 37 -10.39 22.73 -11.56
N ALA A 38 -11.17 23.80 -11.33
CA ALA A 38 -10.60 25.14 -11.15
C ALA A 38 -9.91 25.27 -9.79
N VAL A 39 -10.51 24.72 -8.73
CA VAL A 39 -9.95 24.77 -7.38
C VAL A 39 -8.66 23.94 -7.30
N LEU A 40 -8.63 22.72 -7.83
CA LEU A 40 -7.40 21.94 -7.83
C LEU A 40 -6.30 22.63 -8.65
N GLY A 41 -6.64 23.20 -9.81
CA GLY A 41 -5.69 23.99 -10.60
C GLY A 41 -5.11 25.18 -9.83
N PHE A 42 -5.94 25.88 -9.06
CA PHE A 42 -5.52 26.97 -8.19
C PHE A 42 -4.54 26.49 -7.11
N GLU A 43 -4.88 25.42 -6.37
CA GLU A 43 -4.03 24.89 -5.30
C GLU A 43 -2.69 24.36 -5.83
N VAL A 44 -2.68 23.75 -7.02
CA VAL A 44 -1.45 23.34 -7.69
C VAL A 44 -0.55 24.55 -7.96
N GLY A 45 -1.09 25.66 -8.48
CA GLY A 45 -0.34 26.90 -8.67
C GLY A 45 0.26 27.45 -7.37
N TYR A 46 -0.51 27.42 -6.28
CA TYR A 46 -0.03 27.83 -4.96
C TYR A 46 1.13 26.93 -4.48
N SER A 47 0.97 25.61 -4.59
CA SER A 47 1.96 24.61 -4.15
C SER A 47 3.29 24.67 -4.92
N MET A 48 3.25 25.11 -6.18
CA MET A 48 4.45 25.30 -7.02
C MET A 48 5.20 26.59 -6.68
N THR A 49 4.52 27.56 -6.06
CA THR A 49 5.07 28.89 -5.76
C THR A 49 5.70 28.94 -4.38
N ASN A 50 5.05 28.35 -3.37
CA ASN A 50 5.56 28.34 -2.00
C ASN A 50 5.97 26.93 -1.56
N PRO A 51 7.26 26.56 -1.63
CA PRO A 51 7.72 25.24 -1.21
C PRO A 51 7.61 25.04 0.31
N ASN A 52 7.45 26.09 1.12
CA ASN A 52 7.34 25.95 2.57
C ASN A 52 5.90 25.78 3.06
N ALA A 53 4.91 25.88 2.17
CA ALA A 53 3.51 25.68 2.50
C ALA A 53 3.11 24.21 2.34
N LEU A 54 2.42 23.66 3.35
CA LEU A 54 1.68 22.41 3.20
C LEU A 54 0.33 22.74 2.57
N VAL A 55 0.18 22.46 1.28
CA VAL A 55 -1.06 22.71 0.53
C VAL A 55 -1.84 21.41 0.41
N LEU A 56 -3.07 21.39 0.92
CA LEU A 56 -3.95 20.22 0.89
C LEU A 56 -5.22 20.56 0.13
N TRP A 57 -5.55 19.73 -0.86
CA TRP A 57 -6.83 19.73 -1.53
C TRP A 57 -7.58 18.46 -1.16
N GLU A 58 -8.80 18.60 -0.65
CA GLU A 58 -9.64 17.47 -0.23
C GLU A 58 -10.86 17.35 -1.14
N ALA A 59 -11.01 16.18 -1.76
CA ALA A 59 -12.24 15.85 -2.46
C ALA A 59 -13.34 15.51 -1.44
N GLN A 60 -14.59 15.88 -1.70
CA GLN A 60 -15.70 15.53 -0.80
C GLN A 60 -15.84 14.00 -0.64
N PHE A 61 -15.74 13.29 -1.75
CA PHE A 61 -15.44 11.87 -1.83
C PHE A 61 -14.33 11.70 -2.85
N GLY A 62 -13.45 10.72 -2.64
CA GLY A 62 -12.33 10.48 -3.54
C GLY A 62 -12.80 10.26 -4.98
N ASP A 63 -13.98 9.69 -5.19
CA ASP A 63 -14.60 9.41 -6.49
C ASP A 63 -14.66 10.64 -7.42
N PHE A 64 -14.78 11.86 -6.86
CA PHE A 64 -14.92 13.12 -7.63
C PHE A 64 -13.60 13.70 -8.14
N ASN A 65 -12.46 13.08 -7.86
CA ASN A 65 -11.17 13.54 -8.38
C ASN A 65 -11.12 13.55 -9.93
N ASN A 66 -11.92 12.70 -10.56
CA ASN A 66 -12.02 12.60 -12.02
C ASN A 66 -12.50 13.91 -12.69
N CYS A 67 -13.24 14.77 -11.99
CA CYS A 67 -13.64 16.09 -12.49
C CYS A 67 -12.44 17.01 -12.75
N ALA A 68 -11.29 16.74 -12.12
CA ALA A 68 -10.05 17.49 -12.29
C ALA A 68 -8.94 16.69 -13.01
N GLN A 69 -9.30 15.66 -13.79
CA GLN A 69 -8.33 14.74 -14.41
C GLN A 69 -7.26 15.46 -15.24
N CYS A 70 -7.61 16.51 -16.00
CA CYS A 70 -6.61 17.25 -16.78
C CYS A 70 -5.56 17.93 -15.89
N ILE A 71 -5.94 18.41 -14.70
CA ILE A 71 -4.99 18.99 -13.75
C ILE A 71 -4.07 17.90 -13.20
N ILE A 72 -4.64 16.74 -12.85
CA ILE A 72 -3.89 15.58 -12.36
C ILE A 72 -2.87 15.13 -13.41
N ASP A 73 -3.29 14.89 -14.65
CA ASP A 73 -2.43 14.33 -15.70
C ASP A 73 -1.37 15.33 -16.16
N GLN A 74 -1.80 16.58 -16.42
CA GLN A 74 -0.96 17.54 -17.12
C GLN A 74 -0.12 18.40 -16.18
N PHE A 75 -0.43 18.47 -14.88
CA PHE A 75 0.34 19.28 -13.94
C PHE A 75 0.89 18.45 -12.78
N ILE A 76 0.03 17.72 -12.07
CA ILE A 76 0.46 17.00 -10.85
C ILE A 76 1.37 15.83 -11.21
N CYS A 77 0.96 14.99 -12.17
CA CYS A 77 1.70 13.80 -12.59
C CYS A 77 3.02 14.13 -13.27
N SER A 78 2.95 15.04 -14.25
CA SER A 78 4.02 15.21 -15.24
C SER A 78 4.73 16.57 -15.16
N GLY A 79 4.32 17.46 -14.25
CA GLY A 79 4.83 18.84 -14.17
C GLY A 79 6.33 18.92 -13.88
N GLN A 80 6.83 18.08 -12.97
CA GLN A 80 8.27 18.04 -12.69
C GLN A 80 9.07 17.54 -13.88
N ALA A 81 8.62 16.48 -14.55
CA ALA A 81 9.32 15.90 -15.71
C ALA A 81 9.32 16.86 -16.92
N LYS A 82 8.21 17.55 -17.17
CA LYS A 82 8.06 18.44 -18.33
C LYS A 82 8.71 19.81 -18.14
N TRP A 83 8.64 20.36 -16.93
CA TRP A 83 8.95 21.78 -16.68
C TRP A 83 9.89 22.01 -15.50
N VAL A 84 10.43 20.94 -14.89
CA VAL A 84 11.31 21.01 -13.72
C VAL A 84 10.63 21.77 -12.56
N ARG A 85 9.30 21.66 -12.46
CA ARG A 85 8.49 22.28 -11.40
C ARG A 85 8.12 21.24 -10.36
N GLN A 86 8.72 21.36 -9.18
CA GLN A 86 8.30 20.60 -8.01
C GLN A 86 6.98 21.16 -7.45
N SER A 87 6.14 20.29 -6.92
CA SER A 87 4.90 20.64 -6.23
C SER A 87 4.77 19.76 -4.99
N GLY A 88 4.41 20.35 -3.86
CA GLY A 88 4.17 19.65 -2.60
C GLY A 88 2.69 19.34 -2.34
N ILE A 89 1.84 19.46 -3.36
CA ILE A 89 0.38 19.32 -3.22
C ILE A 89 0.01 17.96 -2.62
N VAL A 90 -0.89 17.97 -1.64
CA VAL A 90 -1.48 16.76 -1.06
C VAL A 90 -2.92 16.64 -1.53
N LEU A 91 -3.26 15.53 -2.20
CA LEU A 91 -4.64 15.18 -2.52
C LEU A 91 -5.18 14.25 -1.45
N LEU A 92 -6.16 14.73 -0.69
CA LEU A 92 -6.90 13.94 0.29
C LEU A 92 -8.15 13.37 -0.41
N LEU A 93 -8.16 12.05 -0.62
CA LEU A 93 -9.18 11.36 -1.42
C LEU A 93 -9.93 10.34 -0.55
N PRO A 94 -11.10 10.69 0.02
CA PRO A 94 -11.85 9.77 0.86
C PRO A 94 -12.21 8.47 0.13
N HIS A 95 -11.74 7.34 0.65
CA HIS A 95 -11.77 6.05 -0.03
C HIS A 95 -12.20 4.93 0.93
N GLY A 96 -12.97 3.96 0.42
CA GLY A 96 -13.30 2.75 1.14
C GLY A 96 -14.58 2.07 0.64
N MET A 97 -14.57 0.75 0.51
CA MET A 97 -15.73 -0.05 0.09
C MET A 97 -16.67 -0.28 1.29
N GLU A 98 -17.60 0.65 1.51
CA GLU A 98 -18.49 0.65 2.70
C GLU A 98 -19.97 0.43 2.33
N GLY A 99 -20.25 0.06 1.09
CA GLY A 99 -21.61 -0.21 0.59
C GLY A 99 -22.46 1.04 0.42
N MET A 100 -21.84 2.17 0.12
CA MET A 100 -22.49 3.47 -0.14
C MET A 100 -22.78 3.72 -1.63
N GLY A 101 -22.49 2.74 -2.49
CA GLY A 101 -22.69 2.83 -3.93
C GLY A 101 -21.45 3.28 -4.72
N PRO A 102 -21.55 3.29 -6.06
CA PRO A 102 -20.41 3.45 -6.96
C PRO A 102 -19.70 4.81 -6.91
N GLU A 103 -20.38 5.89 -6.53
CA GLU A 103 -19.82 7.26 -6.48
C GLU A 103 -19.36 7.69 -5.07
N HIS A 104 -19.34 6.76 -4.11
CA HIS A 104 -18.96 7.05 -2.72
C HIS A 104 -18.03 5.97 -2.15
N SER A 105 -17.24 5.32 -3.00
CA SER A 105 -16.46 4.14 -2.62
C SER A 105 -15.00 4.20 -3.06
N SER A 106 -14.71 4.62 -4.29
CA SER A 106 -13.38 4.50 -4.87
C SER A 106 -12.81 5.83 -5.35
N ALA A 107 -11.68 6.22 -4.75
CA ALA A 107 -10.81 7.25 -5.30
C ALA A 107 -10.08 6.82 -6.58
N ARG A 108 -10.27 5.58 -7.03
CA ARG A 108 -9.57 4.99 -8.19
C ARG A 108 -8.05 4.99 -8.06
N PRO A 109 -7.50 4.45 -6.94
CA PRO A 109 -6.04 4.35 -6.75
C PRO A 109 -5.34 3.71 -7.95
N GLU A 110 -5.98 2.77 -8.65
CA GLU A 110 -5.44 2.11 -9.83
C GLU A 110 -5.01 3.09 -10.94
N ARG A 111 -5.69 4.23 -11.08
CA ARG A 111 -5.40 5.24 -12.09
C ARG A 111 -4.16 6.06 -11.73
N PHE A 112 -4.04 6.43 -10.46
CA PHE A 112 -2.83 7.10 -9.96
C PHE A 112 -1.61 6.17 -10.01
N LEU A 113 -1.81 4.90 -9.70
CA LEU A 113 -0.76 3.88 -9.75
C LEU A 113 -0.31 3.57 -11.19
N GLN A 114 -1.24 3.51 -12.15
CA GLN A 114 -0.91 3.35 -13.57
C GLN A 114 -0.02 4.49 -14.10
N MET A 115 -0.17 5.69 -13.54
CA MET A 115 0.60 6.88 -13.91
C MET A 115 1.86 7.09 -13.05
N CYS A 116 2.22 6.14 -12.18
CA CYS A 116 3.50 6.19 -11.48
C CYS A 116 4.65 5.98 -12.49
N ALA A 117 5.70 6.79 -12.35
CA ALA A 117 6.89 6.70 -13.17
C ALA A 117 7.89 5.68 -12.58
N ASP A 118 7.53 4.40 -12.61
CA ASP A 118 8.41 3.30 -12.20
C ASP A 118 8.24 2.05 -13.07
N ASP A 119 9.32 1.30 -13.24
CA ASP A 119 9.36 0.05 -14.01
C ASP A 119 9.09 -1.15 -13.07
N PRO A 120 8.00 -1.92 -13.27
CA PRO A 120 7.68 -3.03 -12.40
C PRO A 120 8.70 -4.19 -12.47
N ASP A 121 9.50 -4.28 -13.54
CA ASP A 121 10.51 -5.32 -13.75
C ASP A 121 11.89 -4.92 -13.18
N TYR A 122 12.01 -3.70 -12.65
CA TYR A 122 13.22 -3.18 -12.05
C TYR A 122 13.10 -3.12 -10.52
N MET A 123 14.00 -3.82 -9.83
CA MET A 123 14.20 -3.67 -8.39
C MET A 123 15.38 -2.70 -8.15
N PRO A 124 15.16 -1.54 -7.52
CA PRO A 124 16.26 -0.63 -7.22
C PRO A 124 17.32 -1.29 -6.32
N PRO A 125 18.62 -1.01 -6.53
CA PRO A 125 19.66 -1.56 -5.69
C PRO A 125 19.58 -0.99 -4.27
N GLU A 126 19.85 -1.83 -3.28
CA GLU A 126 19.94 -1.41 -1.88
C GLU A 126 21.04 -0.36 -1.71
N SER A 127 20.76 0.69 -0.92
CA SER A 127 21.72 1.74 -0.61
C SER A 127 21.38 2.40 0.72
N PRO A 128 22.33 3.10 1.39
CA PRO A 128 22.03 3.82 2.64
C PRO A 128 20.90 4.85 2.49
N ASP A 129 20.76 5.43 1.30
CA ASP A 129 19.77 6.48 0.98
C ASP A 129 18.56 5.94 0.20
N TYR A 130 18.29 4.63 0.29
CA TYR A 130 17.30 3.92 -0.54
C TYR A 130 15.94 4.63 -0.59
N GLU A 131 15.35 4.91 0.57
CA GLU A 131 14.03 5.57 0.65
C GLU A 131 14.05 6.97 0.03
N VAL A 132 15.02 7.80 0.40
CA VAL A 132 15.10 9.20 -0.05
C VAL A 132 15.28 9.25 -1.56
N ARG A 133 16.09 8.35 -2.12
CA ARG A 133 16.29 8.24 -3.57
C ARG A 133 15.01 7.84 -4.29
N GLN A 134 14.29 6.83 -3.80
CA GLN A 134 13.01 6.44 -4.39
C GLN A 134 12.00 7.59 -4.38
N LEU A 135 11.90 8.31 -3.25
CA LEU A 135 11.02 9.47 -3.12
C LEU A 135 11.46 10.63 -4.03
N HIS A 136 12.75 10.81 -4.27
CA HIS A 136 13.27 11.82 -5.17
C HIS A 136 12.98 11.50 -6.64
N ASP A 137 13.11 10.23 -7.03
CA ASP A 137 13.06 9.81 -8.43
C ASP A 137 11.62 9.60 -8.94
N CYS A 138 10.67 9.23 -8.06
CA CYS A 138 9.28 9.05 -8.46
C CYS A 138 8.60 10.35 -8.88
N ASN A 139 7.55 10.29 -9.69
CA ASN A 139 6.77 11.48 -10.03
C ASN A 139 5.87 11.97 -8.88
N TRP A 140 5.30 11.04 -8.11
CA TRP A 140 4.51 11.31 -6.92
C TRP A 140 4.51 10.14 -5.94
N ILE A 141 3.93 10.34 -4.77
CA ILE A 141 3.77 9.32 -3.73
C ILE A 141 2.30 8.90 -3.69
N VAL A 142 2.03 7.59 -3.60
CA VAL A 142 0.68 7.06 -3.40
C VAL A 142 0.63 6.27 -2.09
N ALA A 143 -0.26 6.65 -1.19
CA ALA A 143 -0.37 6.06 0.15
C ALA A 143 -1.83 5.86 0.58
N ASN A 144 -2.05 4.92 1.48
CA ASN A 144 -3.34 4.62 2.10
C ASN A 144 -3.11 4.27 3.58
N CYS A 145 -3.22 5.29 4.43
CA CYS A 145 -2.87 5.20 5.84
C CYS A 145 -3.94 4.45 6.63
N SER A 146 -3.54 3.46 7.43
CA SER A 146 -4.46 2.72 8.31
C SER A 146 -4.49 3.24 9.75
N THR A 147 -3.52 4.08 10.16
CA THR A 147 -3.44 4.61 11.54
C THR A 147 -3.37 6.14 11.60
N PRO A 148 -3.84 6.78 12.69
CA PRO A 148 -3.63 8.21 12.92
C PRO A 148 -2.14 8.63 12.94
N ALA A 149 -1.25 7.80 13.50
CA ALA A 149 0.20 8.07 13.48
C ALA A 149 0.78 8.07 12.06
N SER A 150 0.37 7.14 11.20
CA SER A 150 0.74 7.15 9.77
C SER A 150 0.33 8.46 9.10
N TYR A 151 -0.91 8.92 9.34
CA TYR A 151 -1.43 10.17 8.79
C TYR A 151 -0.66 11.39 9.30
N PHE A 152 -0.36 11.45 10.60
CA PHE A 152 0.46 12.50 11.20
C PHE A 152 1.84 12.59 10.54
N HIS A 153 2.53 11.46 10.41
CA HIS A 153 3.90 11.44 9.88
C HIS A 153 3.96 11.72 8.38
N ILE A 154 3.05 11.18 7.58
CA ILE A 154 3.10 11.37 6.13
C ILE A 154 2.87 12.83 5.74
N LEU A 155 2.01 13.55 6.46
CA LEU A 155 1.81 14.99 6.25
C LEU A 155 3.05 15.79 6.66
N ARG A 156 3.68 15.47 7.79
CA ARG A 156 4.92 16.14 8.22
C ARG A 156 6.07 15.88 7.24
N ARG A 157 6.15 14.66 6.71
CA ARG A 157 7.16 14.25 5.73
C ARG A 157 7.13 15.13 4.48
N GLN A 158 5.96 15.59 4.01
CA GLN A 158 5.86 16.49 2.85
C GLN A 158 6.66 17.78 3.01
N ILE A 159 6.77 18.31 4.22
CA ILE A 159 7.54 19.54 4.51
C ILE A 159 8.98 19.22 4.93
N ALA A 160 9.17 18.12 5.66
CA ALA A 160 10.50 17.71 6.14
C ALA A 160 11.44 17.21 5.03
N LEU A 161 10.89 16.76 3.89
CA LEU A 161 11.71 16.38 2.73
C LEU A 161 12.48 17.60 2.17
N PRO A 162 13.72 17.39 1.67
CA PRO A 162 14.53 18.47 1.08
C PRO A 162 14.07 18.85 -0.34
N PHE A 163 13.01 18.22 -0.85
CA PHE A 163 12.37 18.47 -2.13
C PHE A 163 10.86 18.38 -1.98
N ARG A 164 10.12 18.70 -3.04
CA ARG A 164 8.66 18.57 -3.07
C ARG A 164 8.19 17.56 -4.09
N LYS A 165 7.29 16.67 -3.65
CA LYS A 165 6.57 15.71 -4.48
C LYS A 165 5.08 15.78 -4.16
N PRO A 166 4.21 15.60 -5.16
CA PRO A 166 2.80 15.40 -4.90
C PRO A 166 2.58 14.15 -4.05
N LEU A 167 1.61 14.23 -3.15
CA LEU A 167 1.15 13.11 -2.33
C LEU A 167 -0.31 12.82 -2.64
N ILE A 168 -0.57 11.64 -3.18
CA ILE A 168 -1.92 11.10 -3.41
C ILE A 168 -2.26 10.21 -2.22
N LEU A 169 -3.19 10.67 -1.38
CA LEU A 169 -3.51 10.03 -0.11
C LEU A 169 -4.96 9.56 -0.09
N MET A 170 -5.13 8.24 -0.05
CA MET A 170 -6.42 7.62 0.18
C MET A 170 -6.81 7.83 1.64
N THR A 171 -7.72 8.77 1.90
CA THR A 171 -8.10 9.14 3.27
C THR A 171 -9.28 8.31 3.76
N PRO A 172 -9.36 8.05 5.08
CA PRO A 172 -10.38 7.17 5.62
C PRO A 172 -11.76 7.82 5.68
N LYS A 173 -12.82 6.99 5.62
CA LYS A 173 -14.19 7.36 6.00
C LYS A 173 -14.58 6.72 7.33
N SER A 174 -14.81 5.41 7.35
CA SER A 174 -15.15 4.65 8.57
C SER A 174 -14.04 4.67 9.63
N LEU A 175 -12.76 4.66 9.24
CA LEU A 175 -11.66 4.65 10.20
C LEU A 175 -11.57 5.94 11.04
N LEU A 176 -12.20 7.04 10.61
CA LEU A 176 -12.27 8.27 11.40
C LEU A 176 -12.89 8.05 12.80
N ARG A 177 -13.66 6.98 12.98
CA ARG A 177 -14.30 6.62 14.25
C ARG A 177 -14.13 5.14 14.63
N HIS A 178 -13.29 4.39 13.93
CA HIS A 178 -13.13 2.97 14.21
C HIS A 178 -12.39 2.75 15.53
N PRO A 179 -12.90 1.90 16.45
CA PRO A 179 -12.36 1.80 17.82
C PRO A 179 -10.92 1.28 17.88
N GLU A 180 -10.49 0.48 16.91
CA GLU A 180 -9.12 -0.02 16.77
C GLU A 180 -8.23 0.87 15.87
N ALA A 181 -8.79 1.90 15.21
CA ALA A 181 -8.01 2.84 14.40
C ALA A 181 -7.56 4.04 15.25
N LYS A 182 -6.71 3.76 16.23
CA LYS A 182 -6.15 4.73 17.18
C LYS A 182 -4.64 4.59 17.23
N SER A 183 -3.97 5.67 17.62
CA SER A 183 -2.53 5.67 17.87
C SER A 183 -2.24 6.29 19.24
N SER A 184 -1.20 5.80 19.90
CA SER A 184 -0.63 6.46 21.07
C SER A 184 0.10 7.74 20.64
N PHE A 185 0.16 8.73 21.53
CA PHE A 185 1.04 9.88 21.32
C PHE A 185 2.52 9.48 21.26
N ASP A 186 2.92 8.36 21.86
CA ASP A 186 4.30 7.87 21.78
C ASP A 186 4.72 7.57 20.34
N GLU A 187 3.78 7.19 19.48
CA GLU A 187 4.03 6.96 18.06
C GLU A 187 4.25 8.27 17.28
N MET A 188 4.11 9.43 17.91
CA MET A 188 4.24 10.77 17.31
C MET A 188 5.33 11.63 17.97
N LYS A 189 6.11 11.06 18.90
CA LYS A 189 7.23 11.72 19.58
C LYS A 189 8.51 11.71 18.73
N ASP A 190 9.52 12.44 19.18
CA ASP A 190 10.85 12.44 18.55
C ASP A 190 11.40 11.02 18.40
N GLY A 191 12.02 10.76 17.25
CA GLY A 191 12.53 9.44 16.87
C GLY A 191 11.51 8.52 16.19
N SER A 192 10.21 8.86 16.19
CA SER A 192 9.23 8.17 15.34
C SER A 192 9.17 8.75 13.93
N SER A 193 8.68 7.95 12.99
CA SER A 193 8.61 8.31 11.57
C SER A 193 7.48 7.56 10.85
N PHE A 194 7.23 7.94 9.60
CA PHE A 194 6.26 7.25 8.76
C PHE A 194 6.72 5.82 8.45
N ARG A 195 5.90 4.83 8.79
CA ARG A 195 6.16 3.42 8.48
C ARG A 195 5.58 3.08 7.10
N ARG A 196 6.43 2.91 6.07
CA ARG A 196 6.00 2.53 4.71
C ARG A 196 5.28 1.17 4.68
N VAL A 197 5.70 0.24 5.54
CA VAL A 197 5.08 -1.06 5.78
C VAL A 197 4.94 -1.25 7.29
N ILE A 198 3.80 -1.78 7.74
CA ILE A 198 3.54 -2.14 9.14
C ILE A 198 3.39 -3.67 9.23
N PRO A 199 4.38 -4.38 9.79
CA PRO A 199 4.35 -5.83 10.00
C PRO A 199 3.22 -6.31 10.91
N ASP A 200 2.98 -7.63 10.90
CA ASP A 200 2.19 -8.29 11.94
C ASP A 200 2.98 -8.29 13.26
N GLU A 201 2.34 -7.84 14.34
CA GLU A 201 2.91 -7.79 15.70
C GLU A 201 2.19 -8.75 16.67
N GLY A 202 1.34 -9.65 16.14
CA GLY A 202 0.53 -10.61 16.89
C GLY A 202 1.18 -11.99 17.03
N VAL A 203 0.36 -13.02 17.28
CA VAL A 203 0.81 -14.42 17.51
C VAL A 203 1.64 -14.96 16.35
N ALA A 204 1.23 -14.70 15.10
CA ALA A 204 1.96 -15.11 13.90
C ALA A 204 3.42 -14.62 13.88
N SER A 205 3.70 -13.43 14.44
CA SER A 205 5.05 -12.88 14.48
C SER A 205 6.00 -13.58 15.45
N GLN A 206 5.46 -14.34 16.42
CA GLN A 206 6.23 -15.03 17.46
C GLN A 206 6.76 -16.40 17.00
N ASP A 207 6.09 -17.04 16.04
CA ASP A 207 6.56 -18.26 15.39
C ASP A 207 6.40 -18.17 13.85
N PRO A 208 7.27 -17.39 13.18
CA PRO A 208 7.15 -17.17 11.74
C PRO A 208 7.24 -18.43 10.87
N LYS A 209 7.81 -19.53 11.40
CA LYS A 209 7.98 -20.79 10.67
C LYS A 209 6.68 -21.59 10.60
N SER A 210 5.75 -21.41 11.53
CA SER A 210 4.44 -22.09 11.51
C SER A 210 3.36 -21.33 10.73
N VAL A 211 3.63 -20.09 10.36
CA VAL A 211 2.73 -19.29 9.52
C VAL A 211 2.62 -19.93 8.12
N ARG A 212 1.38 -20.20 7.71
CA ARG A 212 1.03 -20.80 6.42
C ARG A 212 0.66 -19.76 5.36
N LYS A 213 0.24 -18.57 5.77
CA LYS A 213 -0.15 -17.48 4.86
C LYS A 213 0.39 -16.13 5.33
N LEU A 214 1.04 -15.40 4.43
CA LEU A 214 1.44 -14.01 4.60
C LEU A 214 0.56 -13.14 3.70
N SER A 215 -0.41 -12.46 4.31
CA SER A 215 -1.36 -11.59 3.60
C SER A 215 -0.92 -10.14 3.71
N PHE A 216 -0.64 -9.53 2.55
CA PHE A 216 -0.42 -8.10 2.40
C PHE A 216 -1.74 -7.41 2.10
N CYS A 217 -1.98 -6.25 2.69
CA CYS A 217 -3.14 -5.41 2.40
C CYS A 217 -2.82 -3.93 2.58
N THR A 218 -3.76 -3.05 2.28
CA THR A 218 -3.59 -1.61 2.49
C THR A 218 -4.90 -0.95 2.93
N GLY A 219 -4.79 0.08 3.77
CA GLY A 219 -5.94 0.82 4.28
C GLY A 219 -6.91 0.01 5.15
N ARG A 220 -8.21 0.36 5.05
CA ARG A 220 -9.24 -0.11 5.99
C ARG A 220 -9.49 -1.61 6.00
N VAL A 221 -9.25 -2.30 4.89
CA VAL A 221 -9.52 -3.74 4.77
C VAL A 221 -8.74 -4.55 5.82
N TYR A 222 -7.60 -4.03 6.29
CA TYR A 222 -6.85 -4.60 7.41
C TYR A 222 -7.73 -4.92 8.61
N TYR A 223 -8.63 -4.00 9.01
CA TYR A 223 -9.47 -4.17 10.19
C TYR A 223 -10.52 -5.26 10.00
N ASP A 224 -11.07 -5.39 8.79
CA ASP A 224 -12.02 -6.45 8.45
C ASP A 224 -11.31 -7.83 8.45
N LEU A 225 -10.11 -7.92 7.86
CA LEU A 225 -9.28 -9.13 7.86
C LEU A 225 -8.83 -9.53 9.27
N LEU A 226 -8.37 -8.56 10.07
CA LEU A 226 -7.91 -8.76 11.43
C LEU A 226 -9.02 -9.33 12.31
N LYS A 227 -10.23 -8.75 12.23
CA LYS A 227 -11.40 -9.22 12.95
C LYS A 227 -11.75 -10.65 12.54
N HIS A 228 -11.84 -10.91 11.24
CA HIS A 228 -12.23 -12.23 10.76
C HIS A 228 -11.20 -13.33 11.06
N ARG A 229 -9.90 -13.00 11.00
CA ARG A 229 -8.81 -13.90 11.42
C ARG A 229 -8.99 -14.36 12.88
N ARG A 230 -9.30 -13.43 13.78
CA ARG A 230 -9.55 -13.71 15.21
C ARG A 230 -10.80 -14.58 15.40
N GLU A 231 -11.90 -14.25 14.71
CA GLU A 231 -13.15 -15.02 14.76
C GLU A 231 -12.96 -16.49 14.32
N LYS A 232 -12.00 -16.77 13.43
CA LYS A 232 -11.68 -18.11 12.93
C LYS A 232 -10.56 -18.81 13.70
N GLY A 233 -9.93 -18.16 14.68
CA GLY A 233 -8.82 -18.75 15.45
C GLY A 233 -7.55 -18.99 14.62
N LEU A 234 -7.29 -18.15 13.61
CA LEU A 234 -6.20 -18.32 12.64
C LEU A 234 -5.00 -17.40 12.92
N GLU A 235 -4.87 -16.85 14.14
CA GLU A 235 -3.83 -15.89 14.49
C GLU A 235 -2.39 -16.45 14.43
N LYS A 236 -2.24 -17.78 14.53
CA LYS A 236 -0.95 -18.47 14.35
C LYS A 236 -0.66 -18.81 12.88
N ASP A 237 -1.71 -18.96 12.07
CA ASP A 237 -1.62 -19.49 10.72
C ASP A 237 -1.44 -18.39 9.67
N ILE A 238 -1.99 -17.20 9.92
CA ILE A 238 -2.00 -16.07 8.99
C ILE A 238 -1.31 -14.88 9.63
N ALA A 239 -0.25 -14.35 9.00
CA ALA A 239 0.30 -13.03 9.30
C ALA A 239 -0.34 -11.98 8.36
N ILE A 240 -0.70 -10.80 8.90
CA ILE A 240 -1.26 -9.69 8.11
C ILE A 240 -0.31 -8.50 8.14
N VAL A 241 0.21 -8.12 6.97
CA VAL A 241 1.14 -6.99 6.79
C VAL A 241 0.43 -5.86 6.05
N ARG A 242 0.55 -4.63 6.54
CA ARG A 242 -0.02 -3.45 5.91
C ARG A 242 1.03 -2.71 5.08
N VAL A 243 0.69 -2.39 3.84
CA VAL A 243 1.48 -1.56 2.94
C VAL A 243 0.88 -0.16 2.93
N GLU A 244 1.43 0.76 3.72
CA GLU A 244 0.90 2.12 3.89
C GLU A 244 1.30 3.03 2.74
N GLN A 245 2.51 2.86 2.20
CA GLN A 245 2.98 3.51 0.98
C GLN A 245 3.06 2.47 -0.15
N ILE A 246 2.25 2.66 -1.18
CA ILE A 246 2.15 1.75 -2.31
C ILE A 246 3.15 2.16 -3.39
N SER A 247 3.26 3.47 -3.68
CA SER A 247 4.25 4.02 -4.61
C SER A 247 5.04 5.15 -3.93
N PRO A 248 6.38 5.16 -4.03
CA PRO A 248 7.24 4.11 -4.58
C PRO A 248 7.08 2.78 -3.84
N PHE A 249 7.14 1.66 -4.58
CA PHE A 249 6.94 0.33 -4.02
C PHE A 249 8.08 -0.04 -3.03
N PRO A 250 7.75 -0.45 -1.80
CA PRO A 250 8.74 -0.68 -0.74
C PRO A 250 9.37 -2.09 -0.84
N TYR A 251 10.10 -2.36 -1.93
CA TYR A 251 10.76 -3.65 -2.17
C TYR A 251 11.60 -4.13 -0.99
N ASP A 252 12.36 -3.23 -0.36
CA ASP A 252 13.21 -3.48 0.79
C ASP A 252 12.45 -4.07 1.98
N LEU A 253 11.31 -3.47 2.33
CA LEU A 253 10.50 -3.90 3.48
C LEU A 253 9.64 -5.12 3.15
N ILE A 254 9.10 -5.20 1.93
CA ILE A 254 8.32 -6.36 1.48
C ILE A 254 9.20 -7.61 1.43
N LYS A 255 10.43 -7.48 0.93
CA LYS A 255 11.45 -8.54 0.92
C LYS A 255 11.71 -9.05 2.33
N ALA A 256 12.00 -8.14 3.27
CA ALA A 256 12.27 -8.50 4.66
C ALA A 256 11.11 -9.26 5.32
N GLU A 257 9.85 -8.84 5.07
CA GLU A 257 8.68 -9.56 5.58
C GLU A 257 8.51 -10.94 4.93
N ILE A 258 8.73 -11.09 3.63
CA ILE A 258 8.66 -12.40 2.97
C ILE A 258 9.73 -13.36 3.52
N GLU A 259 10.96 -12.89 3.70
CA GLU A 259 12.06 -13.67 4.25
C GLU A 259 11.79 -14.12 5.70
N LYS A 260 11.07 -13.31 6.48
CA LYS A 260 10.65 -13.63 7.86
C LYS A 260 9.72 -14.84 7.92
N TYR A 261 8.87 -15.07 6.91
CA TYR A 261 7.85 -16.13 6.88
C TYR A 261 8.14 -17.18 5.78
N PRO A 262 9.17 -18.03 5.95
CA PRO A 262 9.74 -18.83 4.87
C PRO A 262 8.85 -19.94 4.31
N ASN A 263 7.77 -20.32 5.02
CA ASN A 263 6.84 -21.39 4.65
C ASN A 263 5.47 -20.85 4.21
N ALA A 264 5.29 -19.53 4.20
CA ALA A 264 3.99 -18.92 4.00
C ALA A 264 3.69 -18.69 2.52
N ASN A 265 2.46 -18.97 2.11
CA ASN A 265 1.91 -18.54 0.83
C ASN A 265 1.71 -17.02 0.85
N ILE A 266 2.17 -16.34 -0.21
CA ILE A 266 2.09 -14.88 -0.32
C ILE A 266 0.77 -14.48 -0.96
N VAL A 267 0.00 -13.61 -0.31
CA VAL A 267 -1.33 -13.19 -0.76
C VAL A 267 -1.45 -11.67 -0.72
N TRP A 268 -2.04 -11.06 -1.74
CA TRP A 268 -2.51 -9.68 -1.70
C TRP A 268 -4.03 -9.64 -1.46
N SER A 269 -4.44 -9.09 -0.33
CA SER A 269 -5.83 -8.96 0.07
C SER A 269 -6.31 -7.51 -0.08
N GLN A 270 -7.35 -7.29 -0.89
CA GLN A 270 -7.90 -5.95 -1.11
C GLN A 270 -9.43 -5.96 -1.21
N GLU A 271 -10.05 -4.85 -0.82
CA GLU A 271 -11.50 -4.69 -0.93
C GLU A 271 -11.96 -4.28 -2.33
N GLU A 272 -11.12 -3.67 -3.15
CA GLU A 272 -11.50 -3.27 -4.49
C GLU A 272 -11.63 -4.48 -5.44
N HIS A 273 -12.46 -4.33 -6.47
CA HIS A 273 -12.54 -5.29 -7.58
C HIS A 273 -11.16 -5.54 -8.20
N LYS A 274 -10.91 -6.75 -8.69
CA LYS A 274 -9.58 -7.17 -9.20
C LYS A 274 -8.99 -6.27 -10.29
N ASN A 275 -9.83 -5.61 -11.09
CA ASN A 275 -9.45 -4.64 -12.12
C ASN A 275 -9.39 -3.18 -11.61
N SER A 276 -9.43 -2.99 -10.29
CA SER A 276 -9.36 -1.71 -9.59
C SER A 276 -8.46 -1.87 -8.36
N GLY A 277 -8.27 -0.79 -7.60
CA GLY A 277 -7.44 -0.89 -6.40
C GLY A 277 -5.96 -0.98 -6.74
N TYR A 278 -5.28 -1.91 -6.09
CA TYR A 278 -3.82 -1.93 -6.05
C TYR A 278 -3.23 -3.13 -6.81
N TRP A 279 -4.04 -4.18 -7.00
CA TRP A 279 -3.61 -5.46 -7.59
C TRP A 279 -2.80 -5.31 -8.88
N GLY A 280 -3.31 -4.55 -9.86
CA GLY A 280 -2.63 -4.35 -11.15
C GLY A 280 -1.27 -3.66 -11.05
N TYR A 281 -1.02 -2.93 -9.95
CA TYR A 281 0.27 -2.30 -9.68
C TYR A 281 1.19 -3.22 -8.87
N VAL A 282 0.69 -3.83 -7.79
CA VAL A 282 1.54 -4.58 -6.87
C VAL A 282 1.95 -5.95 -7.42
N GLU A 283 1.07 -6.65 -8.15
CA GLU A 283 1.31 -8.00 -8.64
C GLU A 283 2.61 -8.15 -9.46
N PRO A 284 2.88 -7.30 -10.49
CA PRO A 284 4.10 -7.45 -11.27
C PRO A 284 5.35 -7.11 -10.43
N ARG A 285 5.24 -6.23 -9.43
CA ARG A 285 6.35 -5.88 -8.53
C ARG A 285 6.67 -7.00 -7.54
N PHE A 286 5.63 -7.67 -7.01
CA PHE A 286 5.79 -8.91 -6.25
C PHE A 286 6.43 -10.00 -7.11
N ARG A 287 6.02 -10.14 -8.37
CA ARG A 287 6.63 -11.11 -9.29
C ARG A 287 8.13 -10.87 -9.46
N THR A 288 8.53 -9.64 -9.76
CA THR A 288 9.94 -9.25 -9.89
C THR A 288 10.74 -9.54 -8.63
N LEU A 289 10.19 -9.19 -7.47
CA LEU A 289 10.82 -9.45 -6.18
C LEU A 289 11.02 -10.96 -5.92
N LEU A 290 9.99 -11.77 -6.15
CA LEU A 290 10.02 -13.22 -5.92
C LEU A 290 10.91 -13.97 -6.93
N GLN A 291 11.04 -13.47 -8.17
CA GLN A 291 11.96 -14.03 -9.15
C GLN A 291 13.42 -13.76 -8.82
N ASN A 292 13.75 -12.56 -8.31
CA ASN A 292 15.10 -12.21 -7.87
C ASN A 292 15.51 -12.93 -6.57
N GLN A 293 14.55 -13.41 -5.78
CA GLN A 293 14.76 -14.22 -4.57
C GLN A 293 15.14 -15.68 -4.86
N LYS A 294 15.20 -16.12 -6.14
CA LYS A 294 15.56 -17.50 -6.52
C LYS A 294 17.03 -17.82 -6.22
N THR A 295 17.36 -17.95 -4.94
CA THR A 295 18.41 -18.87 -4.48
C THR A 295 17.74 -20.23 -4.33
N VAL A 296 18.18 -21.20 -5.14
CA VAL A 296 17.63 -22.55 -5.25
C VAL A 296 17.44 -23.18 -3.86
N ARG A 297 16.19 -23.34 -3.40
CA ARG A 297 15.87 -24.29 -2.33
C ARG A 297 15.92 -25.69 -2.94
N VAL A 298 17.10 -26.30 -2.93
CA VAL A 298 17.22 -27.74 -3.21
C VAL A 298 16.50 -28.46 -2.07
N LYS A 299 15.35 -29.08 -2.35
CA LYS A 299 14.79 -30.07 -1.42
C LYS A 299 15.89 -31.11 -1.18
N PRO A 300 16.30 -31.41 0.07
CA PRO A 300 17.13 -32.57 0.29
C PRO A 300 16.34 -33.75 -0.27
N GLN A 301 16.91 -34.46 -1.25
CA GLN A 301 16.34 -35.74 -1.68
C GLN A 301 16.10 -36.55 -0.41
N SER A 302 14.86 -36.95 -0.19
CA SER A 302 14.57 -38.02 0.76
C SER A 302 15.44 -39.19 0.34
N GLY A 303 16.49 -39.45 1.13
CA GLY A 303 17.42 -40.53 0.88
C GLY A 303 16.61 -41.80 0.71
N ASN A 304 16.66 -42.37 -0.49
CA ASN A 304 15.91 -43.56 -0.83
C ASN A 304 16.55 -44.72 -0.04
N TRP A 305 16.01 -45.02 1.14
CA TRP A 305 16.59 -45.97 2.11
C TRP A 305 16.89 -47.35 1.49
N PHE A 306 16.19 -47.70 0.42
CA PHE A 306 16.39 -48.94 -0.35
C PHE A 306 17.75 -49.04 -1.05
N THR A 307 18.35 -47.93 -1.48
CA THR A 307 19.66 -47.96 -2.21
C THR A 307 20.83 -48.16 -1.25
N GLN A 308 20.69 -47.79 0.02
CA GLN A 308 21.70 -47.99 1.06
C GLN A 308 21.75 -49.43 1.59
N LEU A 309 20.66 -50.20 1.43
CA LEU A 309 20.55 -51.58 1.95
C LEU A 309 20.97 -52.67 0.96
N PHE A 310 21.01 -52.38 -0.34
CA PHE A 310 21.21 -53.41 -1.38
C PHE A 310 22.27 -53.06 -2.44
N GLY A 311 23.01 -51.96 -2.28
CA GLY A 311 24.07 -51.56 -3.23
C GLY A 311 25.33 -52.44 -3.10
N ARG A 312 25.53 -53.34 -4.07
CA ARG A 312 26.75 -54.14 -4.25
C ARG A 312 27.86 -53.24 -4.81
N GLU A 313 29.06 -53.27 -4.22
CA GLU A 313 30.25 -52.59 -4.77
C GLU A 313 30.66 -53.25 -6.11
N GLU A 314 30.57 -52.50 -7.21
CA GLU A 314 31.25 -52.85 -8.47
C GLU A 314 32.49 -51.96 -8.66
N LYS A 315 33.61 -52.60 -8.99
CA LYS A 315 34.92 -51.98 -9.26
C LYS A 315 34.89 -51.16 -10.55
N PRO A 316 35.72 -50.10 -10.68
CA PRO A 316 35.72 -49.26 -11.86
C PRO A 316 36.42 -49.95 -13.04
N VAL A 317 35.77 -49.97 -14.19
CA VAL A 317 36.38 -50.27 -15.48
C VAL A 317 36.74 -48.94 -16.15
N SER A 318 37.99 -48.83 -16.58
CA SER A 318 38.53 -47.73 -17.39
C SER A 318 38.00 -47.80 -18.82
N GLY A 319 37.45 -46.70 -19.33
CA GLY A 319 37.12 -46.56 -20.75
C GLY A 319 36.47 -45.21 -21.05
N ASP A 320 37.12 -44.43 -21.91
CA ASP A 320 36.64 -43.16 -22.43
C ASP A 320 35.26 -43.28 -23.07
N ALA A 321 34.30 -42.49 -22.59
CA ALA A 321 33.05 -42.20 -23.28
C ALA A 321 32.64 -40.76 -22.95
N ASP A 322 32.25 -40.02 -23.99
CA ASP A 322 31.83 -38.62 -23.96
C ASP A 322 30.84 -38.29 -22.83
N PRO A 323 30.87 -37.06 -22.27
CA PRO A 323 29.92 -36.68 -21.24
C PRO A 323 28.52 -36.62 -21.83
N VAL A 324 27.72 -37.65 -21.55
CA VAL A 324 26.26 -37.60 -21.67
C VAL A 324 25.79 -36.35 -20.92
N PRO A 325 24.96 -35.47 -21.52
CA PRO A 325 24.43 -34.32 -20.80
C PRO A 325 23.64 -34.87 -19.61
N ARG A 326 24.04 -34.52 -18.39
CA ARG A 326 23.19 -34.73 -17.22
C ARG A 326 21.89 -34.01 -17.52
N THR A 327 20.85 -34.77 -17.83
CA THR A 327 19.49 -34.26 -17.85
C THR A 327 19.26 -33.60 -16.49
N ILE A 328 18.93 -32.31 -16.52
CA ILE A 328 18.35 -31.59 -15.38
C ILE A 328 16.97 -32.21 -15.16
N SER A 329 16.94 -33.44 -14.64
CA SER A 329 15.72 -34.14 -14.29
C SER A 329 15.39 -33.79 -12.84
N ASP A 330 14.22 -33.19 -12.68
CA ASP A 330 13.44 -33.08 -11.44
C ASP A 330 13.92 -32.06 -10.40
N CYS A 331 14.26 -30.86 -10.84
CA CYS A 331 14.04 -29.69 -9.98
C CYS A 331 12.57 -29.26 -10.14
N GLU A 332 11.70 -29.65 -9.21
CA GLU A 332 10.42 -28.94 -9.02
C GLU A 332 10.76 -27.47 -8.72
N VAL A 333 10.62 -26.62 -9.74
CA VAL A 333 10.70 -25.18 -9.55
C VAL A 333 9.35 -24.76 -8.97
N ASP A 334 9.26 -24.71 -7.65
CA ASP A 334 8.12 -24.07 -6.99
C ASP A 334 8.11 -22.59 -7.44
N PHE A 335 7.14 -22.25 -8.29
CA PHE A 335 6.91 -20.87 -8.68
C PHE A 335 6.26 -20.16 -7.48
N PHE A 336 7.06 -19.41 -6.72
CA PHE A 336 6.53 -18.48 -5.73
C PHE A 336 5.83 -17.34 -6.47
N TYR A 337 4.52 -17.24 -6.32
CA TYR A 337 3.71 -16.12 -6.81
C TYR A 337 2.91 -15.50 -5.67
N CYS A 338 2.64 -14.21 -5.77
CA CYS A 338 1.64 -13.55 -4.93
C CYS A 338 0.26 -13.87 -5.50
N SER A 339 -0.62 -14.47 -4.69
CA SER A 339 -2.00 -14.75 -5.11
C SER A 339 -2.94 -13.60 -4.76
N TYR A 340 -4.06 -13.52 -5.46
CA TYR A 340 -5.08 -12.48 -5.26
C TYR A 340 -6.17 -12.96 -4.30
N ASN A 341 -6.57 -12.11 -3.37
CA ASN A 341 -7.76 -12.29 -2.54
C ASN A 341 -8.57 -11.00 -2.51
N GLY A 342 -9.72 -10.96 -3.16
CA GLY A 342 -10.54 -9.75 -3.22
C GLY A 342 -11.78 -9.90 -4.07
N ARG A 343 -12.45 -8.79 -4.37
CA ARG A 343 -13.66 -8.81 -5.18
C ARG A 343 -13.34 -9.21 -6.64
N ALA A 344 -14.28 -9.88 -7.30
CA ALA A 344 -14.17 -10.18 -8.74
C ALA A 344 -13.99 -8.89 -9.57
N THR A 345 -13.75 -8.99 -10.87
CA THR A 345 -13.74 -7.79 -11.73
C THR A 345 -15.15 -7.20 -11.87
N ALA A 346 -15.26 -5.87 -11.93
CA ALA A 346 -16.52 -5.19 -12.20
C ALA A 346 -16.33 -3.96 -13.10
N ALA A 347 -17.42 -3.53 -13.76
CA ALA A 347 -17.43 -2.32 -14.57
C ALA A 347 -17.54 -1.05 -13.71
N ALA A 348 -18.34 -1.10 -12.64
CA ALA A 348 -18.53 0.00 -11.69
C ALA A 348 -17.57 -0.11 -10.51
N PRO A 349 -17.19 1.01 -9.86
CA PRO A 349 -16.31 0.99 -8.69
C PRO A 349 -16.84 0.12 -7.54
N ALA A 350 -18.15 0.17 -7.29
CA ALA A 350 -18.84 -0.58 -6.25
C ALA A 350 -20.26 -0.94 -6.73
N THR A 351 -20.84 -1.95 -6.12
CA THR A 351 -22.26 -2.29 -6.31
C THR A 351 -23.16 -1.23 -5.65
N GLY A 352 -24.30 -0.93 -6.30
CA GLY A 352 -25.34 -0.07 -5.74
C GLY A 352 -26.22 -0.74 -4.69
N SER A 353 -26.07 -2.05 -4.47
CA SER A 353 -26.87 -2.81 -3.49
C SER A 353 -26.05 -3.13 -2.24
N LYS A 354 -26.53 -2.69 -1.07
CA LYS A 354 -25.91 -3.03 0.22
C LYS A 354 -25.85 -4.54 0.45
N ALA A 355 -26.86 -5.28 -0.01
CA ALA A 355 -26.91 -6.74 0.10
C ALA A 355 -25.80 -7.41 -0.74
N ALA A 356 -25.62 -6.96 -1.98
CA ALA A 356 -24.53 -7.43 -2.85
C ALA A 356 -23.16 -7.09 -2.26
N HIS A 357 -22.99 -5.87 -1.76
CA HIS A 357 -21.76 -5.43 -1.10
C HIS A 357 -21.39 -6.32 0.09
N ASN A 358 -22.36 -6.64 0.96
CA ASN A 358 -22.16 -7.51 2.10
C ASN A 358 -21.82 -8.94 1.67
N LYS A 359 -22.41 -9.44 0.57
CA LYS A 359 -22.09 -10.76 0.01
C LYS A 359 -20.64 -10.78 -0.50
N GLU A 360 -20.23 -9.78 -1.27
CA GLU A 360 -18.86 -9.67 -1.76
C GLU A 360 -17.83 -9.58 -0.63
N LEU A 361 -18.14 -8.79 0.42
CA LEU A 361 -17.26 -8.69 1.59
C LEU A 361 -17.13 -10.03 2.31
N ARG A 362 -18.25 -10.75 2.53
CA ARG A 362 -18.19 -12.09 3.14
C ARG A 362 -17.36 -13.06 2.33
N ASN A 363 -17.55 -13.11 1.01
CA ASN A 363 -16.78 -14.00 0.14
C ASN A 363 -15.28 -13.72 0.22
N LEU A 364 -14.88 -12.44 0.19
CA LEU A 364 -13.48 -12.01 0.35
C LEU A 364 -12.90 -12.48 1.70
N LEU A 365 -13.67 -12.35 2.77
CA LEU A 365 -13.23 -12.73 4.12
C LEU A 365 -13.15 -14.26 4.29
N GLU A 366 -14.09 -15.00 3.70
CA GLU A 366 -14.08 -16.46 3.70
C GLU A 366 -12.88 -17.02 2.92
N GLU A 367 -12.62 -16.48 1.72
CA GLU A 367 -11.45 -16.83 0.90
C GLU A 367 -10.13 -16.49 1.61
N PHE A 368 -10.08 -15.35 2.30
CA PHE A 368 -8.92 -14.95 3.10
C PHE A 368 -8.55 -15.99 4.16
N CYS A 369 -9.51 -16.74 4.71
CA CYS A 369 -9.26 -17.75 5.73
C CYS A 369 -8.86 -19.14 5.19
N VAL A 370 -8.85 -19.36 3.87
CA VAL A 370 -8.44 -20.65 3.26
C VAL A 370 -6.91 -20.76 3.22
N LEU A 371 -6.31 -21.77 3.84
CA LEU A 371 -4.85 -21.88 4.04
C LEU A 371 -4.11 -22.69 2.97
#